data_AF-A0A536G9Q7-F1
#
_entry.id   AF-A0A536G9Q7-F1
#
_cell.length_a   1.000
_cell.length_b   1.000
_cell.length_c   1.000
_cell.angle_alpha   90.00
_cell.angle_beta   90.00
_cell.angle_gamma   90.00
#
_symmetry.space_group_name_H-M   'P 1'
#
loop_
_entity.id
_entity.type
_entity.pdbx_description
1 polymer ?
#
loop_
_entity_poly.entity_id
_entity_poly.type
_entity_poly.pdbx_seq_one_letter_code
_entity_poly.pdbx_strand_id
1 'polypeptide(L)'
;MLAITYVRSIPAFAVVKAAGGRPDVATSALSMLKLGDVPEPTLPARDWLRVMPNLAGICGSDLAAISGHISLYLDPLTSYPFVPGHEVVGVLDDGSRVVV
;
A
#
# COMPACT_ATOMS: atom_id res chain seq x y z
N MET A 1 -12.36 -7.77 -1.35
CA MET A 1 -11.50 -7.60 -2.55
C MET A 1 -10.07 -7.97 -2.18
N LEU A 2 -9.29 -8.51 -3.12
CA LEU A 2 -7.88 -8.84 -2.88
C LEU A 2 -7.02 -7.56 -2.91
N ALA A 3 -6.17 -7.36 -1.90
CA ALA A 3 -5.26 -6.21 -1.85
C ALA A 3 -3.95 -6.54 -1.12
N ILE A 4 -2.90 -5.77 -1.42
CA ILE A 4 -1.69 -5.69 -0.59
C ILE A 4 -1.92 -4.59 0.45
N THR A 5 -1.72 -4.90 1.72
CA THR A 5 -1.82 -3.95 2.82
C THR A 5 -0.47 -3.77 3.50
N TYR A 6 -0.16 -2.55 3.91
CA TYR A 6 0.92 -2.23 4.82
C TYR A 6 0.36 -2.20 6.25
N VAL A 7 0.87 -3.09 7.09
CA VAL A 7 0.47 -3.23 8.49
C VAL A 7 1.58 -2.72 9.41
N ARG A 8 1.22 -1.87 10.36
CA ARG A 8 2.16 -1.37 11.36
C ARG A 8 2.62 -2.51 12.27
N SER A 9 3.91 -2.80 12.24
CA SER A 9 4.55 -3.81 13.09
C SER A 9 5.99 -3.39 13.41
N ILE A 10 6.23 -2.98 14.66
CA ILE A 10 7.56 -2.59 15.13
C ILE A 10 8.57 -3.75 14.99
N PRO A 11 8.23 -5.01 15.35
CA PRO A 11 9.15 -6.13 15.16
C PRO A 11 9.49 -6.38 13.68
N ALA A 12 8.50 -6.39 12.79
CA ALA A 12 8.72 -6.60 11.35
C ALA A 12 9.60 -5.49 10.76
N PHE A 13 9.31 -4.23 11.14
CA PHE A 13 10.10 -3.08 10.74
C PHE A 13 11.56 -3.21 11.19
N ALA A 14 11.80 -3.61 12.44
CA ALA A 14 13.16 -3.83 12.95
C ALA A 14 13.90 -4.92 12.17
N VAL A 15 13.22 -6.03 11.83
CA VAL A 15 13.80 -7.11 11.00
C VAL A 15 14.20 -6.60 9.62
N VAL A 16 13.30 -5.90 8.92
CA VAL A 16 13.58 -5.36 7.58
C VAL A 16 14.72 -4.34 7.64
N LYS A 17 14.71 -3.46 8.64
CA LYS A 17 15.75 -2.44 8.82
C LYS A 17 17.12 -3.07 9.13
N ALA A 18 17.16 -4.09 9.99
CA ALA A 18 18.39 -4.83 10.29
C ALA A 18 18.93 -5.58 9.06
N ALA A 19 18.04 -6.02 8.16
CA ALA A 19 18.42 -6.60 6.87
C ALA A 19 18.88 -5.55 5.84
N GLY A 20 18.94 -4.26 6.18
CA GLY A 20 19.34 -3.19 5.25
C GLY A 20 18.29 -2.92 4.16
N GLY A 21 17.02 -3.23 4.41
CA GLY A 21 15.95 -3.02 3.43
C GLY A 21 16.03 -3.94 2.21
N ARG A 22 16.73 -5.08 2.32
CA ARG A 22 16.86 -6.04 1.21
C ARG A 22 15.48 -6.46 0.67
N PRO A 23 15.28 -6.52 -0.66
CA PRO A 23 13.98 -6.83 -1.26
C PRO A 23 13.39 -8.18 -0.83
N ASP A 24 14.23 -9.21 -0.69
CA ASP A 24 13.83 -10.55 -0.28
C ASP A 24 13.25 -10.59 1.14
N VAL A 25 13.71 -9.71 2.04
CA VAL A 25 13.16 -9.57 3.39
C VAL A 25 11.96 -8.61 3.39
N ALA A 26 12.09 -7.46 2.74
CA ALA A 26 11.09 -6.38 2.69
C ALA A 26 9.77 -6.79 2.00
N THR A 27 9.77 -7.88 1.24
CA THR A 27 8.57 -8.45 0.58
C THR A 27 8.18 -9.84 1.10
N SER A 28 8.92 -10.40 2.06
CA SER A 28 8.63 -11.71 2.64
C SER A 28 7.48 -11.69 3.65
N ALA A 29 7.13 -12.87 4.18
CA ALA A 29 6.23 -13.02 5.31
C ALA A 29 6.68 -12.26 6.58
N LEU A 30 7.99 -11.96 6.71
CA LEU A 30 8.57 -11.19 7.82
C LEU A 30 8.35 -9.67 7.69
N SER A 31 7.89 -9.21 6.52
CA SER A 31 7.68 -7.79 6.25
C SER A 31 6.37 -7.25 6.84
N MET A 32 6.20 -5.93 6.69
CA MET A 32 4.97 -5.20 6.98
C MET A 32 3.89 -5.42 5.91
N LEU A 33 4.20 -6.04 4.78
CA LEU A 33 3.23 -6.30 3.72
C LEU A 33 2.43 -7.57 3.99
N LYS A 34 1.11 -7.50 3.75
CA LYS A 34 0.19 -8.64 3.78
C LYS A 34 -0.69 -8.61 2.53
N LEU A 35 -0.70 -9.71 1.78
CA LEU A 35 -1.63 -9.94 0.68
C LEU A 35 -2.83 -10.73 1.21
N GLY A 36 -4.04 -10.25 0.96
CA GLY A 36 -5.25 -10.96 1.37
C GLY A 36 -6.53 -10.21 1.04
N ASP A 37 -7.65 -10.80 1.42
CA ASP A 37 -8.96 -10.17 1.28
C ASP A 37 -9.14 -9.04 2.28
N VAL A 38 -9.56 -7.88 1.77
CA VAL A 38 -9.99 -6.71 2.54
C VAL A 38 -11.45 -6.38 2.23
N PRO A 39 -12.18 -5.74 3.17
CA PRO A 39 -13.50 -5.20 2.88
C PRO A 39 -13.43 -4.22 1.71
N GLU A 40 -14.45 -4.24 0.85
CA GLU A 40 -14.54 -3.25 -0.20
C GLU A 40 -14.82 -1.86 0.40
N PRO A 41 -14.06 -0.80 0.03
CA PRO A 41 -14.26 0.52 0.58
C PRO A 41 -15.64 1.08 0.20
N THR A 42 -16.32 1.69 1.18
CA THR A 42 -17.50 2.51 0.93
C THR A 42 -17.08 3.85 0.33
N LEU A 43 -17.90 4.42 -0.54
CA LEU A 43 -17.63 5.74 -1.11
C LEU A 43 -17.67 6.82 -0.01
N PRO A 44 -16.64 7.67 0.11
CA PRO A 44 -16.60 8.71 1.15
C PRO A 44 -17.69 9.78 1.00
N ALA A 45 -18.05 10.13 -0.24
CA ALA A 45 -19.11 11.09 -0.55
C ALA A 45 -19.79 10.75 -1.91
N ARG A 46 -20.85 11.48 -2.26
CA ARG A 46 -21.72 11.17 -3.41
C ARG A 46 -21.06 11.36 -4.78
N ASP A 47 -20.06 12.23 -4.85
CA ASP A 47 -19.29 12.58 -6.05
C ASP A 47 -18.06 11.69 -6.26
N TRP A 48 -17.81 10.76 -5.33
CA TRP A 48 -16.71 9.80 -5.48
C TRP A 48 -17.11 8.68 -6.43
N LEU A 49 -16.19 8.34 -7.32
CA LEU A 49 -16.32 7.24 -8.25
C LEU A 49 -15.43 6.08 -7.82
N ARG A 50 -15.89 4.86 -8.06
CA ARG A 50 -15.07 3.66 -7.89
C ARG A 50 -14.20 3.49 -9.13
N VAL A 51 -12.91 3.31 -8.91
CA VAL A 51 -11.96 2.90 -9.94
C VAL A 51 -11.64 1.44 -9.71
N MET A 52 -11.85 0.59 -10.73
CA MET A 52 -11.36 -0.78 -10.75
C MET A 52 -9.91 -0.76 -11.28
N PRO A 53 -8.89 -1.00 -10.43
CA PRO A 53 -7.51 -0.89 -10.86
C PRO A 53 -7.14 -2.02 -11.84
N ASN A 54 -6.54 -1.65 -12.98
CA ASN A 54 -5.96 -2.62 -13.93
C ASN A 54 -4.45 -2.77 -13.70
N LEU A 55 -3.78 -1.67 -13.34
CA LEU A 55 -2.35 -1.62 -13.04
C LEU A 55 -2.09 -0.50 -12.02
N ALA A 56 -1.20 -0.77 -11.07
CA ALA A 56 -0.67 0.23 -10.15
C ALA A 56 0.86 0.26 -10.26
N GLY A 57 1.42 1.47 -10.33
CA GLY A 57 2.85 1.72 -10.26
C GLY A 57 3.40 1.51 -8.86
N ILE A 58 4.71 1.29 -8.77
CA ILE A 58 5.46 1.23 -7.51
C ILE A 58 6.33 2.48 -7.47
N CYS A 59 6.02 3.39 -6.55
CA CYS A 59 6.72 4.65 -6.42
C CYS A 59 7.92 4.53 -5.45
N GLY A 60 8.81 5.52 -5.46
CA GLY A 60 9.91 5.64 -4.50
C GLY A 60 9.43 5.68 -3.04
N SER A 61 8.25 6.25 -2.77
CA SER A 61 7.67 6.26 -1.42
C SER A 61 7.21 4.88 -0.97
N ASP A 62 6.68 4.05 -1.87
CA ASP A 62 6.30 2.67 -1.56
C ASP A 62 7.54 1.87 -1.18
N LEU A 63 8.62 2.01 -1.98
CA LEU A 63 9.91 1.39 -1.70
C LEU A 63 10.47 1.87 -0.35
N ALA A 64 10.43 3.17 -0.06
CA ALA A 64 10.90 3.72 1.20
C ALA A 64 10.10 3.19 2.42
N ALA A 65 8.78 3.05 2.28
CA ALA A 65 7.91 2.51 3.32
C ALA A 65 8.25 1.04 3.62
N ILE A 66 8.38 0.20 2.60
CA ILE A 66 8.58 -1.25 2.81
C ILE A 66 10.02 -1.60 3.20
N SER A 67 11.01 -0.78 2.83
CA SER A 67 12.42 -1.05 3.09
C SER A 67 12.92 -0.53 4.45
N GLY A 68 12.03 0.03 5.28
CA GLY A 68 12.40 0.55 6.61
C GLY A 68 13.12 1.91 6.59
N HIS A 69 13.05 2.62 5.47
CA HIS A 69 13.67 3.95 5.27
C HIS A 69 12.71 5.11 5.57
N ILE A 70 11.43 4.83 5.82
CA ILE A 70 10.48 5.85 6.27
C ILE A 70 10.84 6.33 7.69
N SER A 71 10.75 7.64 7.90
CA SER A 71 10.96 8.22 9.22
C SER A 71 9.82 7.84 10.16
N LEU A 72 10.14 7.19 11.28
CA LEU A 72 9.16 6.91 12.35
C LEU A 72 8.55 8.19 12.94
N TYR A 73 9.17 9.35 12.71
CA TYR A 73 8.61 10.64 13.07
C TYR A 73 7.29 10.94 12.32
N LEU A 74 7.16 10.46 11.08
CA LEU A 74 5.96 10.66 10.26
C LEU A 74 4.92 9.53 10.45
N ASP A 75 5.24 8.53 11.26
CA ASP A 75 4.37 7.39 11.57
C ASP A 75 2.97 7.83 12.09
N PRO A 76 2.83 8.85 12.96
CA PRO A 76 1.52 9.29 13.44
C PRO A 76 0.64 9.94 12.38
N LEU A 77 1.21 10.36 11.24
CA LEU A 77 0.47 10.98 10.14
C LEU A 77 -0.12 9.95 9.17
N THR A 78 0.17 8.66 9.38
CA THR A 78 -0.27 7.58 8.49
C THR A 78 -1.41 6.79 9.14
N SER A 79 -2.48 6.54 8.39
CA SER A 79 -3.55 5.64 8.85
C SER A 79 -3.16 4.19 8.58
N TYR A 80 -3.14 3.36 9.62
CA TYR A 80 -2.82 1.93 9.48
C TYR A 80 -4.04 1.04 9.79
N PRO A 81 -4.18 -0.11 9.12
CA PRO A 81 -3.45 -0.50 7.92
C PRO A 81 -3.86 0.38 6.71
N PHE A 82 -3.00 0.49 5.71
CA PHE A 82 -3.35 1.13 4.44
C PHE A 82 -2.99 0.25 3.25
N VAL A 83 -3.61 0.52 2.10
CA VAL A 83 -3.28 -0.09 0.80
C VAL A 83 -2.40 0.90 0.04
N PRO A 84 -1.13 0.57 -0.28
CA PRO A 84 -0.26 1.44 -1.08
C PRO A 84 -0.68 1.48 -2.55
N GLY A 85 -0.06 2.37 -3.32
CA GLY A 85 -0.35 2.57 -4.74
C GLY A 85 -1.18 3.84 -4.98
N HIS A 86 -0.51 4.90 -5.40
CA HIS A 86 -1.12 6.18 -5.80
C HIS A 86 -0.85 6.55 -7.26
N GLU A 87 -0.29 5.61 -8.03
CA GLU A 87 -0.04 5.73 -9.46
C GLU A 87 -0.89 4.66 -10.16
N VAL A 88 -2.17 4.93 -10.45
CA VAL A 88 -3.12 3.88 -10.87
C VAL A 88 -3.70 4.16 -12.24
N VAL A 89 -3.78 3.12 -13.08
CA VAL A 89 -4.63 3.13 -14.27
C VAL A 89 -5.73 2.09 -14.11
N GLY A 90 -6.95 2.48 -14.47
CA GLY A 90 -8.13 1.65 -14.23
C GLY A 90 -9.30 2.00 -15.12
N VAL A 91 -10.45 1.40 -14.78
CA VAL A 91 -11.72 1.65 -15.43
C VAL A 91 -12.79 2.02 -14.41
N LEU A 92 -13.72 2.88 -14.82
CA LEU A 92 -14.93 3.18 -14.09
C LEU A 92 -16.04 2.17 -14.43
N ASP A 93 -17.14 2.21 -13.68
CA ASP A 93 -18.30 1.33 -13.88
C ASP A 93 -18.95 1.48 -15.26
N ASP A 94 -18.82 2.66 -15.89
CA ASP A 94 -19.33 2.92 -17.25
C ASP A 94 -18.36 2.51 -18.38
N GLY A 95 -17.20 1.95 -18.02
CA GLY A 95 -16.15 1.54 -18.95
C GLY A 95 -15.15 2.62 -19.32
N SER A 96 -15.30 3.85 -18.81
CA SER A 96 -14.34 4.94 -19.03
C SER A 96 -12.98 4.59 -18.44
N ARG A 97 -11.91 4.85 -19.19
CA ARG A 97 -10.52 4.69 -18.72
C ARG A 97 -10.06 5.91 -17.95
N VAL A 98 -9.42 5.68 -16.80
CA VAL A 98 -8.92 6.75 -15.93
C VAL A 98 -7.47 6.51 -15.50
N VAL A 99 -6.78 7.61 -15.21
CA VAL A 99 -5.47 7.64 -14.57
C VAL A 99 -5.62 8.46 -13.29
N VAL A 100 -5.15 7.91 -12.18
CA VAL A 100 -5.13 8.53 -10.86
C VAL A 100 -3.68 8.76 -10.44
#